data_AF-A0A6S6M019-F1
#
_entry.id   AF-A0A6S6M019-F1
#
_cell.length_a   1.000
_cell.length_b   1.000
_cell.length_c   1.000
_cell.angle_alpha   90.00
_cell.angle_beta   90.00
_cell.angle_gamma   90.00
#
_symmetry.space_group_name_H-M   'P 1'
#
loop_
_entity.id
_entity.type
_entity.pdbx_description
1 polymer ?
#
loop_
_entity_poly.entity_id
_entity_poly.type
_entity_poly.pdbx_seq_one_letter_code
_entity_poly.pdbx_strand_id
1 'polypeptide(L)'
;MKEPMNSYEQIVLDVSDEGERLLEDRLIQRGDVQRVIHHAEATGKKLVHRGTGRALAFYRPKSVTYWVEYSQNGEVFRVFTAYSHRMVLKSSGSTKEWVKSGAGSDWHCDQCRTPLEVQTVRLQYMQSIFPINLPACSGCGFILIDEELAIGKVAEAEQALEDK
;
A
#
# COMPACT_ATOMS: atom_id res chain seq x y z
N MET A 1 -27.09 -12.32 -17.68
CA MET A 1 -26.28 -13.31 -16.94
C MET A 1 -25.58 -12.54 -15.84
N LYS A 2 -25.80 -12.86 -14.56
CA LYS A 2 -25.06 -12.22 -13.47
C LYS A 2 -23.64 -12.78 -13.48
N GLU A 3 -22.64 -11.91 -13.58
CA GLU A 3 -21.24 -12.31 -13.39
C GLU A 3 -21.09 -12.99 -12.02
N PRO A 4 -20.23 -14.03 -11.89
CA PRO A 4 -20.01 -14.64 -10.59
C PRO A 4 -19.46 -13.59 -9.63
N MET A 5 -20.11 -13.44 -8.48
CA MET A 5 -19.70 -12.53 -7.41
C MET A 5 -18.26 -12.86 -7.02
N ASN A 6 -17.38 -11.88 -7.10
CA ASN A 6 -15.98 -12.10 -6.78
C ASN A 6 -15.85 -12.25 -5.25
N SER A 7 -14.98 -13.16 -4.78
CA SER A 7 -14.81 -13.44 -3.34
C SER A 7 -14.44 -12.23 -2.49
N TYR A 8 -13.83 -11.19 -3.11
CA TYR A 8 -13.54 -9.94 -2.41
C TYR A 8 -14.79 -9.12 -2.08
N GLU A 9 -15.90 -9.26 -2.82
CA GLU A 9 -17.14 -8.50 -2.59
C GLU A 9 -17.87 -8.92 -1.33
N GLN A 10 -17.54 -10.10 -0.78
CA GLN A 10 -18.05 -10.60 0.49
C GLN A 10 -17.39 -9.95 1.72
N ILE A 11 -16.28 -9.23 1.53
CA ILE A 11 -15.58 -8.56 2.62
C ILE A 11 -16.44 -7.42 3.14
N VAL A 12 -16.81 -7.50 4.42
CA VAL A 12 -17.57 -6.46 5.10
C VAL A 12 -16.61 -5.38 5.59
N LEU A 13 -16.76 -4.17 5.04
CA LEU A 13 -15.97 -3.01 5.42
C LEU A 13 -16.73 -2.15 6.45
N ASP A 14 -16.07 -1.83 7.55
CA ASP A 14 -16.42 -0.75 8.48
C ASP A 14 -15.59 0.48 8.11
N VAL A 15 -16.24 1.46 7.48
CA VAL A 15 -15.62 2.73 7.06
C VAL A 15 -16.41 3.85 7.73
N SER A 16 -15.72 4.75 8.42
CA SER A 16 -16.38 5.93 9.01
C SER A 16 -16.84 6.90 7.92
N ASP A 17 -17.75 7.82 8.24
CA ASP A 17 -18.17 8.87 7.30
C ASP A 17 -16.99 9.70 6.77
N GLU A 18 -15.97 9.94 7.62
CA GLU A 18 -14.72 10.59 7.22
C GLU A 18 -13.91 9.72 6.25
N GLY A 19 -13.84 8.42 6.51
CA GLY A 19 -13.19 7.46 5.61
C GLY A 19 -13.89 7.37 4.25
N GLU A 20 -15.22 7.36 4.22
CA GLU A 20 -15.98 7.32 2.96
C GLU A 20 -15.74 8.59 2.12
N ARG A 21 -15.70 9.77 2.75
CA ARG A 21 -15.31 11.02 2.08
C ARG A 21 -13.87 10.97 1.55
N LEU A 22 -12.94 10.44 2.34
CA LEU A 22 -11.55 10.27 1.92
C LEU A 22 -11.44 9.36 0.69
N LEU A 23 -12.19 8.26 0.66
CA LEU A 23 -12.24 7.37 -0.50
C LEU A 23 -12.81 8.08 -1.74
N GLU A 24 -13.89 8.84 -1.56
CA GLU A 24 -14.51 9.64 -2.63
C GLU A 24 -13.55 10.69 -3.20
N ASP A 25 -12.94 11.51 -2.34
CA ASP A 25 -11.98 12.56 -2.72
C ASP A 25 -10.78 12.00 -3.49
N ARG A 26 -10.39 10.75 -3.20
CA ARG A 26 -9.27 10.04 -3.84
C ARG A 26 -9.69 9.17 -5.01
N LEU A 27 -10.97 9.16 -5.36
CA LEU A 27 -11.54 8.32 -6.41
C LEU A 27 -11.25 6.82 -6.20
N ILE A 28 -11.19 6.37 -4.94
CA ILE A 28 -10.98 4.97 -4.56
C ILE A 28 -12.34 4.35 -4.27
N GLN A 29 -12.66 3.25 -4.95
CA GLN A 29 -13.93 2.57 -4.70
C GLN A 29 -13.79 1.57 -3.54
N ARG A 30 -14.88 1.28 -2.84
CA ARG A 30 -14.92 0.19 -1.85
C ARG A 30 -14.43 -1.14 -2.42
N GLY A 31 -14.71 -1.41 -3.69
CA GLY A 31 -14.21 -2.59 -4.40
C GLY A 31 -12.68 -2.63 -4.55
N ASP A 32 -12.00 -1.47 -4.66
CA ASP A 32 -10.54 -1.42 -4.65
C ASP A 32 -9.99 -1.81 -3.27
N VAL A 33 -10.60 -1.26 -2.21
CA VAL A 33 -10.24 -1.56 -0.82
C VAL A 33 -10.43 -3.05 -0.52
N GLN A 34 -11.57 -3.61 -0.91
CA GLN A 34 -11.87 -5.04 -0.77
C GLN A 34 -10.86 -5.92 -1.50
N ARG A 35 -10.45 -5.57 -2.72
CA ARG A 35 -9.43 -6.33 -3.46
C ARG A 35 -8.08 -6.33 -2.74
N VAL A 36 -7.68 -5.20 -2.16
CA VAL A 36 -6.43 -5.11 -1.38
C VAL A 36 -6.51 -6.02 -0.16
N ILE A 37 -7.56 -5.90 0.65
CA ILE A 37 -7.75 -6.72 1.86
C ILE A 37 -7.82 -8.20 1.49
N HIS A 38 -8.60 -8.57 0.47
CA HIS A 38 -8.69 -9.95 -0.01
C HIS A 38 -7.32 -10.51 -0.40
N HIS A 39 -6.53 -9.75 -1.17
CA HIS A 39 -5.18 -10.18 -1.57
C HIS A 39 -4.26 -10.35 -0.36
N ALA A 40 -4.30 -9.40 0.57
CA ALA A 40 -3.50 -9.39 1.78
C ALA A 40 -3.79 -10.60 2.67
N GLU A 41 -5.07 -10.85 2.97
CA GLU A 41 -5.50 -11.96 3.82
C GLU A 41 -5.30 -13.33 3.16
N ALA A 42 -5.43 -13.42 1.83
CA ALA A 42 -5.20 -14.68 1.11
C ALA A 42 -3.72 -15.06 0.99
N THR A 43 -2.80 -14.10 1.07
CA THR A 43 -1.37 -14.33 0.77
C THR A 43 -0.41 -14.04 1.92
N GLY A 44 -0.86 -13.32 2.95
CA GLY A 44 0.00 -12.78 4.00
C GLY A 44 0.87 -11.60 3.55
N LYS A 45 0.64 -11.06 2.34
CA LYS A 45 1.37 -9.90 1.81
C LYS A 45 0.85 -8.61 2.41
N LYS A 46 1.17 -8.40 3.68
CA LYS A 46 0.85 -7.20 4.47
C LYS A 46 1.92 -6.94 5.52
N LEU A 47 1.98 -5.70 5.96
CA LEU A 47 2.73 -5.28 7.13
C LEU A 47 1.76 -5.16 8.30
N VAL A 48 2.20 -5.44 9.52
CA VAL A 48 1.39 -5.33 10.74
C VAL A 48 2.11 -4.44 11.75
N HIS A 49 1.40 -3.49 12.34
CA HIS A 49 1.91 -2.59 13.36
C HIS A 49 1.72 -3.20 14.75
N ARG A 50 2.80 -3.52 15.46
CA ARG A 50 2.72 -4.27 16.73
C ARG A 50 1.94 -3.56 17.84
N GLY A 51 2.03 -2.23 17.91
CA GLY A 51 1.37 -1.47 18.97
C GLY A 51 -0.14 -1.31 18.80
N THR A 52 -0.66 -1.39 17.57
CA THR A 52 -2.06 -1.04 17.25
C THR A 52 -2.83 -2.21 16.64
N GLY A 53 -2.16 -3.25 16.16
CA GLY A 53 -2.77 -4.35 15.42
C GLY A 53 -3.24 -3.98 14.02
N ARG A 54 -2.92 -2.77 13.53
CA ARG A 54 -3.25 -2.34 12.18
C ARG A 54 -2.39 -3.09 11.16
N ALA A 55 -2.98 -3.37 10.00
CA ALA A 55 -2.34 -3.92 8.84
C ALA A 55 -2.24 -2.85 7.75
N LEU A 56 -1.13 -2.84 7.01
CA LEU A 56 -0.95 -2.07 5.79
C LEU A 56 -0.65 -3.03 4.64
N ALA A 57 -1.46 -2.97 3.59
CA ALA A 57 -1.28 -3.80 2.42
C ALA A 57 -1.43 -3.00 1.14
N PHE A 58 -0.91 -3.56 0.04
CA PHE A 58 -1.13 -3.01 -1.29
C PHE A 58 -1.47 -4.10 -2.30
N TYR A 59 -2.23 -3.71 -3.32
CA TYR A 59 -2.52 -4.56 -4.46
C TYR A 59 -2.60 -3.72 -5.73
N ARG A 60 -2.02 -4.27 -6.81
CA ARG A 60 -1.98 -3.62 -8.13
C ARG A 60 -2.75 -4.49 -9.13
N PRO A 61 -4.08 -4.29 -9.29
CA PRO A 61 -4.86 -5.07 -10.24
C PRO A 61 -4.51 -4.76 -11.71
N LYS A 62 -4.14 -3.50 -12.02
CA LYS A 62 -3.79 -3.03 -13.37
C LYS A 62 -2.65 -1.99 -13.33
N SER A 63 -2.95 -0.75 -13.72
CA SER A 63 -1.99 0.37 -13.81
C SER A 63 -1.89 1.21 -12.54
N VAL A 64 -2.76 0.96 -11.56
CA VAL A 64 -2.81 1.67 -10.28
C VAL A 64 -2.53 0.69 -9.15
N THR A 65 -1.66 1.08 -8.24
CA THR A 65 -1.38 0.38 -6.98
C THR A 65 -2.22 1.04 -5.90
N TYR A 66 -3.10 0.28 -5.25
CA TYR A 66 -3.91 0.73 -4.13
C TYR A 66 -3.30 0.25 -2.83
N TRP A 67 -3.28 1.12 -1.83
CA TRP A 67 -2.82 0.86 -0.49
C TRP A 67 -3.98 1.05 0.48
N VAL A 68 -4.05 0.19 1.49
CA VAL A 68 -5.09 0.23 2.52
C VAL A 68 -4.47 -0.04 3.87
N GLU A 69 -4.72 0.84 4.83
CA GLU A 69 -4.50 0.60 6.25
C GLU A 69 -5.80 0.18 6.91
N TYR A 70 -5.83 -0.97 7.57
CA TYR A 70 -7.04 -1.54 8.15
C TYR A 70 -6.75 -2.36 9.42
N SER A 71 -7.79 -2.70 10.19
CA SER A 71 -7.72 -3.72 11.24
C SER A 71 -8.86 -4.71 11.07
N GLN A 72 -8.63 -5.97 11.44
CA GLN A 72 -9.66 -7.01 11.42
C GLN A 72 -10.33 -7.15 12.78
N ASN A 73 -11.66 -7.06 12.82
CA ASN A 73 -12.51 -7.29 13.98
C ASN A 73 -13.51 -8.42 13.67
N GLY A 74 -13.07 -9.66 13.86
CA GLY A 74 -13.85 -10.83 13.44
C GLY A 74 -13.97 -10.92 11.92
N GLU A 75 -15.20 -10.87 11.40
CA GLU A 75 -15.48 -10.89 9.96
C GLU A 75 -15.51 -9.49 9.32
N VAL A 76 -15.40 -8.44 10.13
CA VAL A 76 -15.47 -7.04 9.68
C VAL A 76 -14.08 -6.42 9.63
N PHE A 77 -13.79 -5.69 8.56
CA PHE A 77 -12.52 -4.99 8.37
C PHE A 77 -12.74 -3.48 8.50
N ARG A 78 -12.16 -2.89 9.54
CA ARG A 78 -12.19 -1.44 9.75
C ARG A 78 -11.10 -0.78 8.94
N VAL A 79 -11.49 0.15 8.06
CA VAL A 79 -10.56 0.89 7.19
C VAL A 79 -10.19 2.20 7.85
N PHE A 80 -8.89 2.51 7.93
CA PHE A 80 -8.38 3.77 8.50
C PHE A 80 -8.01 4.78 7.42
N THR A 81 -7.36 4.32 6.35
CA THR A 81 -7.00 5.15 5.20
C THR A 81 -6.83 4.27 3.96
N ALA A 82 -7.00 4.86 2.78
CA ALA A 82 -6.59 4.27 1.53
C ALA A 82 -6.03 5.35 0.60
N TYR A 83 -5.03 4.98 -0.18
CA TYR A 83 -4.39 5.88 -1.14
C TYR A 83 -3.93 5.06 -2.34
N SER A 84 -3.60 5.74 -3.43
CA SER A 84 -3.16 5.06 -4.64
C SER A 84 -2.06 5.86 -5.34
N HIS A 85 -1.26 5.16 -6.13
CA HIS A 85 -0.26 5.75 -7.01
C HIS A 85 -0.08 4.84 -8.23
N ARG A 86 0.55 5.36 -9.28
CA ARG A 86 0.75 4.63 -10.54
C ARG A 86 2.15 4.05 -10.67
N MET A 87 3.11 4.49 -9.86
CA MET A 87 4.47 3.93 -9.85
C MET A 87 4.51 2.40 -9.68
N VAL A 88 5.46 1.76 -10.37
CA VAL A 88 5.73 0.33 -10.36
C VAL A 88 7.01 0.06 -9.58
N LEU A 89 6.98 -0.87 -8.64
CA LEU A 89 8.19 -1.33 -7.97
C LEU A 89 9.01 -2.21 -8.91
N LYS A 90 10.27 -1.83 -9.15
CA LYS A 90 11.28 -2.64 -9.83
C LYS A 90 12.35 -3.01 -8.79
N SER A 91 12.40 -4.26 -8.36
CA SER A 91 13.49 -4.72 -7.51
C SER A 91 14.78 -4.84 -8.34
N SER A 92 15.71 -3.88 -8.20
CA SER A 92 17.16 -4.09 -8.35
C SER A 92 17.89 -2.79 -8.09
N GLY A 93 19.05 -2.83 -7.44
CA GLY A 93 20.19 -1.91 -7.58
C GLY A 93 20.23 -0.63 -6.72
N SER A 94 21.41 -0.44 -6.11
CA SER A 94 21.80 0.62 -5.16
C SER A 94 22.09 1.98 -5.81
N THR A 95 21.56 3.07 -5.26
CA THR A 95 22.04 4.46 -5.48
C THR A 95 21.59 5.36 -4.32
N LYS A 96 22.34 6.43 -4.02
CA LYS A 96 22.12 7.31 -2.85
C LYS A 96 20.95 8.30 -3.00
N GLU A 97 20.30 8.48 -1.85
CA GLU A 97 19.53 9.62 -1.31
C GLU A 97 18.21 10.06 -1.95
N TRP A 98 17.11 9.49 -1.41
CA TRP A 98 15.90 10.18 -0.96
C TRP A 98 15.45 9.60 0.40
N VAL A 99 14.61 10.36 1.12
CA VAL A 99 14.38 10.46 2.58
C VAL A 99 13.97 9.21 3.37
N LYS A 100 14.35 9.21 4.66
CA LYS A 100 13.82 8.37 5.75
C LYS A 100 12.35 8.71 6.05
N SER A 101 11.40 8.03 5.44
CA SER A 101 10.04 7.90 6.00
C SER A 101 9.93 6.53 6.67
N GLY A 102 9.37 6.47 7.88
CA GLY A 102 9.20 5.22 8.65
C GLY A 102 10.40 4.76 9.49
N ALA A 103 11.45 5.58 9.67
CA ALA A 103 12.59 5.28 10.55
C ALA A 103 12.15 5.26 12.03
N GLY A 104 11.64 4.11 12.48
CA GLY A 104 11.15 3.89 13.85
C GLY A 104 9.77 3.24 13.94
N SER A 105 9.30 2.58 12.88
CA SER A 105 7.95 2.03 12.87
C SER A 105 7.86 0.61 13.42
N ASP A 106 6.86 0.35 14.26
CA ASP A 106 6.51 -0.98 14.79
C ASP A 106 5.94 -1.94 13.71
N TRP A 107 6.12 -1.59 12.43
CA TRP A 107 5.69 -2.39 11.29
C TRP A 107 6.62 -3.60 11.13
N HIS A 108 6.01 -4.77 11.02
CA HIS A 108 6.69 -6.03 10.67
C HIS A 108 5.99 -6.70 9.51
N CYS A 109 6.73 -7.47 8.73
CA CYS A 109 6.14 -8.30 7.69
C CYS A 109 5.34 -9.44 8.33
N ASP A 110 4.07 -9.61 7.93
CA ASP A 110 3.22 -10.69 8.44
C ASP A 110 3.74 -12.06 7.98
N GLN A 111 4.09 -12.19 6.69
CA GLN A 111 4.60 -13.42 6.09
C GLN A 111 5.96 -13.86 6.67
N CYS A 112 6.91 -12.94 6.82
CA CYS A 112 8.27 -13.27 7.27
C CYS A 112 8.45 -13.14 8.78
N ARG A 113 7.55 -12.42 9.47
CA ARG A 113 7.64 -12.08 10.90
C ARG A 113 8.93 -11.35 11.29
N THR A 114 9.57 -10.69 10.33
CA THR A 114 10.78 -9.87 10.53
C THR A 114 10.46 -8.38 10.54
N PRO A 115 11.23 -7.56 11.29
CA PRO A 115 11.15 -6.12 11.19
C PRO A 115 11.60 -5.66 9.80
N LEU A 116 11.18 -4.44 9.43
CA LEU A 116 11.58 -3.84 8.16
C LEU A 116 12.98 -3.25 8.26
N GLU A 117 13.75 -3.42 7.20
CA GLU A 117 15.06 -2.81 7.03
C GLU A 117 15.00 -1.78 5.91
N VAL A 118 15.71 -0.66 6.07
CA VAL A 118 15.78 0.34 5.01
C VAL A 118 16.57 -0.22 3.83
N GLN A 119 15.92 -0.36 2.68
CA GLN A 119 16.50 -0.86 1.45
C GLN A 119 16.28 0.15 0.32
N THR A 120 17.25 0.26 -0.59
CA THR A 120 17.06 1.03 -1.82
C THR A 120 16.22 0.23 -2.80
N VAL A 121 15.03 0.73 -3.11
CA VAL A 121 14.13 0.17 -4.12
C VAL A 121 14.00 1.13 -5.30
N ARG A 122 13.73 0.61 -6.49
CA ARG A 122 13.50 1.45 -7.66
C ARG A 122 12.02 1.55 -7.94
N LEU A 123 11.50 2.77 -7.93
CA LEU A 123 10.17 3.08 -8.42
C LEU A 123 10.27 3.50 -9.88
N GLN A 124 9.47 2.88 -10.73
CA GLN A 124 9.36 3.23 -12.14
C GLN A 124 8.02 3.90 -12.40
N TYR A 125 8.05 5.05 -13.05
CA TYR A 125 6.87 5.67 -13.63
C TYR A 125 7.17 6.10 -15.07
N MET A 126 6.32 5.71 -16.01
CA MET A 126 6.57 5.85 -17.45
C MET A 126 7.95 5.26 -17.84
N GLN A 127 8.81 6.05 -18.50
CA GLN A 127 10.17 5.66 -18.89
C GLN A 127 11.22 6.04 -17.84
N SER A 128 10.83 6.63 -16.72
CA SER A 128 11.73 7.10 -15.68
C SER A 128 11.78 6.13 -14.49
N ILE A 129 12.98 5.92 -13.96
CA ILE A 129 13.24 5.03 -12.82
C ILE A 129 13.98 5.83 -11.74
N PHE A 130 13.46 5.79 -10.52
CA PHE A 130 13.97 6.55 -9.38
C PHE A 130 14.36 5.59 -8.25
N PRO A 131 15.62 5.61 -7.79
CA PRO A 131 16.00 4.91 -6.56
C PRO A 131 15.50 5.70 -5.34
N ILE A 132 14.82 5.01 -4.43
CA ILE A 132 14.35 5.56 -3.15
C ILE A 132 14.64 4.57 -2.02
N ASN A 133 14.98 5.07 -0.84
CA ASN A 133 15.17 4.21 0.33
C ASN A 133 13.83 4.04 1.05
N LEU A 134 13.33 2.81 1.10
CA LEU A 134 12.09 2.48 1.79
C LEU A 134 12.32 1.35 2.80
N PRO A 135 11.61 1.34 3.93
CA PRO A 135 11.56 0.17 4.79
C PRO A 135 10.99 -1.01 4.00
N ALA A 136 11.72 -2.11 3.95
CA ALA A 136 11.35 -3.29 3.20
C ALA A 136 11.73 -4.56 3.97
N CYS A 137 10.93 -5.60 3.80
CA CYS A 137 11.20 -6.89 4.41
C CYS A 137 12.42 -7.53 3.73
N SER A 138 13.43 -7.92 4.52
CA SER A 138 14.61 -8.63 4.01
C SER A 138 14.33 -10.03 3.48
N GLY A 139 13.20 -10.64 3.88
CA GLY A 139 12.79 -11.98 3.43
C GLY A 139 12.00 -11.99 2.12
N CYS A 140 10.91 -11.23 2.05
CA CYS A 140 10.00 -11.24 0.89
C CYS A 140 10.05 -9.97 0.03
N GLY A 141 10.79 -8.93 0.44
CA GLY A 141 10.87 -7.66 -0.28
C GLY A 141 9.61 -6.80 -0.20
N PHE A 142 8.64 -7.13 0.66
CA PHE A 142 7.46 -6.29 0.86
C PHE A 142 7.86 -4.93 1.43
N ILE A 143 7.47 -3.86 0.74
CA ILE A 143 7.86 -2.49 1.05
C ILE A 143 6.79 -1.78 1.90
N LEU A 144 7.22 -0.79 2.66
CA LEU A 144 6.39 0.20 3.33
C LEU A 144 6.46 1.51 2.53
N ILE A 145 5.35 1.88 1.91
CA ILE A 145 5.06 3.25 1.53
C ILE A 145 3.93 3.66 2.45
N ASP A 146 4.10 4.70 3.26
CA ASP A 146 3.03 5.25 4.07
C ASP A 146 2.23 6.28 3.27
N GLU A 147 1.10 6.70 3.83
CA GLU A 147 0.22 7.68 3.20
C GLU A 147 0.93 9.00 2.91
N GLU A 148 1.70 9.52 3.87
CA GLU A 148 2.43 10.79 3.75
C GLU A 148 3.40 10.76 2.56
N LEU A 149 4.16 9.67 2.41
CA LEU A 149 5.06 9.50 1.30
C LEU A 149 4.31 9.37 -0.04
N ALA A 150 3.19 8.63 -0.05
CA ALA A 150 2.40 8.41 -1.26
C ALA A 150 1.75 9.71 -1.78
N ILE A 151 1.11 10.49 -0.90
CA ILE A 151 0.42 11.72 -1.29
C ILE A 151 1.37 12.93 -1.41
N GLY A 152 2.56 12.85 -0.83
CA GLY A 152 3.60 13.87 -0.93
C GLY A 152 4.54 13.58 -2.10
N LYS A 153 5.73 13.08 -1.78
CA LYS A 153 6.85 12.98 -2.75
C LYS A 153 6.55 12.08 -3.94
N VAL A 154 5.78 11.01 -3.75
CA VAL A 154 5.40 10.13 -4.87
C VAL A 154 4.46 10.88 -5.81
N ALA A 155 3.42 11.54 -5.28
CA ALA A 155 2.49 12.34 -6.08
C ALA A 155 3.17 13.51 -6.82
N GLU A 156 4.06 14.26 -6.15
CA GLU A 156 4.85 15.34 -6.77
C GLU A 156 5.69 14.82 -7.95
N ALA A 157 6.33 13.65 -7.78
CA ALA A 157 7.12 13.04 -8.83
C ALA A 157 6.26 12.55 -10.00
N GLU A 158 5.05 12.02 -9.73
CA GLU A 158 4.10 11.64 -10.78
C GLU A 158 3.65 12.87 -11.60
N GLN A 159 3.27 13.97 -10.95
CA GLN A 159 2.83 15.20 -11.61
C GLN A 159 3.93 15.81 -12.48
N ALA A 160 5.16 15.90 -11.96
CA ALA A 160 6.30 16.45 -12.69
C ALA A 160 6.68 15.64 -13.95
N LEU A 161 6.26 14.38 -14.02
CA LEU A 161 6.47 13.51 -15.18
C LEU A 161 5.32 13.55 -16.18
N GLU A 162 4.09 13.83 -15.72
CA GLU A 162 2.91 13.98 -16.58
C GLU A 162 2.89 15.34 -17.31
N ASP A 163 3.48 16.38 -16.71
CA ASP A 163 3.60 17.72 -17.32
C ASP A 163 4.68 17.82 -18.42
N LYS A 164 5.40 16.73 -18.72
CA LYS A 164 6.47 16.67 -19.74
C LYS A 164 6.02 15.98 -21.03
#